data_AF-A0AAD6ZUA6-F1
#
_entry.id   AF-A0AAD6ZUA6-F1
#
_cell.length_a   1.000
_cell.length_b   1.000
_cell.length_c   1.000
_cell.angle_alpha   90.00
_cell.angle_beta   90.00
_cell.angle_gamma   90.00
#
_symmetry.space_group_name_H-M   'P 1'
#
loop_
_entity.id
_entity.type
_entity.pdbx_description
1 polymer ?
#
loop_
_entity_poly.entity_id
_entity_poly.type
_entity_poly.pdbx_seq_one_letter_code
_entity_poly.pdbx_strand_id
1 'polypeptide(L)'
;MIKCLNKYGISFETVRPSTDILRKMPLWHHPGEDRQKRQENNGKKAKCMRKNHAALTIGDGLNLAQRLKNPIHAKLASCVCDECENDREVRGCQNPHACATAAASRLGQILPKWIP
;
A
#
# COMPACT_ATOMS: atom_id res chain seq x y z
N MET A 1 10.12 6.04 15.33
CA MET A 1 9.10 7.07 15.63
C MET A 1 7.76 6.48 16.04
N ILE A 2 7.08 5.66 15.21
CA ILE A 2 5.74 5.12 15.55
C ILE A 2 5.73 4.18 16.78
N LYS A 3 6.78 3.37 16.96
CA LYS A 3 6.95 2.56 18.19
C LYS A 3 6.99 3.40 19.47
N CYS A 4 7.57 4.61 19.41
CA CYS A 4 7.62 5.52 20.55
C CYS A 4 6.23 6.06 20.88
N LEU A 5 5.45 6.46 19.87
CA LEU A 5 4.07 6.91 20.06
C LEU A 5 3.22 5.87 20.76
N ASN A 6 3.32 4.60 20.33
CA ASN A 6 2.62 3.50 20.99
C ASN A 6 3.10 3.29 22.43
N LYS A 7 4.40 3.43 22.72
CA LYS A 7 4.96 3.30 24.07
C LYS A 7 4.43 4.38 25.01
N TYR A 8 4.22 5.60 24.51
CA TYR A 8 3.81 6.76 25.32
C TYR A 8 2.33 7.12 25.19
N GLY A 9 1.52 6.32 24.47
CA GLY A 9 0.09 6.58 24.28
C GLY A 9 -0.24 7.84 23.47
N ILE A 10 0.71 8.34 22.68
CA ILE A 10 0.56 9.59 21.92
C ILE A 10 -0.06 9.28 20.57
N SER A 11 -1.13 9.98 20.21
CA SER A 11 -1.75 9.93 18.88
C SER A 11 -1.40 11.16 18.06
N PHE A 12 -1.31 11.00 16.74
CA PHE A 12 -1.32 12.14 15.84
C PHE A 12 -2.77 12.56 15.60
N GLU A 13 -3.09 13.80 15.96
CA GLU A 13 -4.32 14.46 15.55
C GLU A 13 -3.98 15.51 14.49
N THR A 14 -4.61 15.38 13.33
CA THR A 14 -4.53 16.35 12.26
C THR A 14 -5.95 16.82 11.95
N VAL A 15 -6.23 18.11 12.17
CA VAL A 15 -7.58 18.68 12.02
C VAL A 15 -8.06 18.62 10.57
N ARG A 16 -7.17 18.90 9.60
CA ARG A 16 -7.41 18.73 8.15
C ARG A 16 -6.07 18.57 7.39
N PRO A 17 -5.51 17.35 7.30
CA PRO A 17 -4.30 17.14 6.52
C PRO A 17 -4.62 17.31 5.02
N SER A 18 -3.69 17.91 4.26
CA SER A 18 -3.82 17.96 2.80
C SER A 18 -3.66 16.57 2.18
N THR A 19 -4.22 16.37 1.00
CA THR A 19 -4.09 15.10 0.26
C THR A 19 -2.63 14.74 -0.02
N ASP A 20 -1.77 15.73 -0.30
CA ASP A 20 -0.33 15.54 -0.49
C ASP A 20 0.36 14.99 0.77
N ILE A 21 0.03 15.52 1.95
CA ILE A 21 0.56 15.03 3.23
C ILE A 21 0.11 13.60 3.47
N LEU A 22 -1.18 13.31 3.29
CA LEU A 22 -1.73 11.96 3.45
C LEU A 22 -1.05 10.96 2.51
N ARG A 23 -0.83 11.33 1.25
CA ARG A 23 -0.13 10.47 0.27
C ARG A 23 1.32 10.18 0.68
N LYS A 24 2.01 11.10 1.35
CA LYS A 24 3.40 10.93 1.83
C LYS A 24 3.51 10.12 3.11
N MET A 25 2.39 9.81 3.78
CA MET A 25 2.40 9.01 5.00
C MET A 25 2.86 7.56 4.73
N PRO A 26 3.47 6.90 5.72
CA PRO A 26 4.04 5.56 5.55
C PRO A 26 2.95 4.49 5.39
N LEU A 27 2.96 3.70 4.32
CA LEU A 27 1.99 2.62 4.11
C LEU A 27 2.09 1.50 5.16
N TRP A 28 3.28 1.32 5.74
CA TRP A 28 3.61 0.22 6.64
C TRP A 28 3.74 0.71 8.08
N HIS A 29 3.27 -0.10 9.03
CA HIS A 29 3.26 0.27 10.45
C HIS A 29 2.59 1.64 10.69
N HIS A 30 1.55 1.94 9.91
CA HIS A 30 0.92 3.27 9.82
C HIS A 30 0.27 3.64 11.17
N PRO A 31 0.32 4.92 11.63
CA PRO A 31 -0.24 5.31 12.93
C PRO A 31 -1.76 5.11 13.02
N GLY A 32 -2.44 5.19 11.88
CA GLY A 32 -3.87 4.90 11.71
C GLY A 32 -4.20 3.46 11.35
N GLU A 33 -3.35 2.48 11.66
CA GLU A 33 -3.68 1.07 11.48
C GLU A 33 -4.91 0.69 12.34
N ASP A 34 -5.87 0.01 11.72
CA ASP A 34 -6.99 -0.61 12.40
C ASP A 34 -6.48 -1.83 13.20
N ARG A 35 -6.27 -1.63 14.50
CA ARG A 35 -5.71 -2.64 15.40
C ARG A 35 -6.62 -3.85 15.61
N GLN A 36 -7.89 -3.77 15.21
CA GLN A 36 -8.82 -4.91 15.28
C GLN A 36 -8.58 -5.90 14.12
N LYS A 37 -7.93 -5.46 13.04
CA LYS A 37 -7.61 -6.31 11.89
C LYS A 37 -6.20 -6.90 12.00
N ARG A 38 -6.04 -8.12 11.48
CA ARG A 38 -4.72 -8.74 11.31
C ARG A 38 -3.91 -7.94 10.28
N GLN A 39 -2.77 -7.41 10.70
CA GLN A 39 -1.91 -6.60 9.83
C GLN A 39 -1.08 -7.49 8.89
N GLU A 40 -1.13 -7.21 7.59
CA GLU A 40 -0.42 -7.98 6.55
C GLU A 40 0.98 -7.42 6.21
N ASN A 41 1.66 -6.81 7.19
CA ASN A 41 2.92 -6.09 6.99
C ASN A 41 4.12 -6.97 6.56
N ASN A 42 4.07 -8.29 6.86
CA ASN A 42 5.22 -9.19 6.73
C ASN A 42 5.06 -10.30 5.67
N GLY A 43 3.92 -10.34 4.96
CA GLY A 43 3.65 -11.35 3.95
C GLY A 43 4.60 -11.29 2.75
N LYS A 44 4.63 -12.35 1.92
CA LYS A 44 5.45 -12.40 0.69
C LYS A 44 5.17 -11.20 -0.22
N LYS A 45 3.89 -10.81 -0.35
CA LYS A 45 3.46 -9.66 -1.16
C LYS A 45 3.88 -8.33 -0.54
N ALA A 46 3.78 -8.16 0.77
CA ALA A 46 4.30 -6.98 1.44
C ALA A 46 5.81 -6.81 1.28
N LYS A 47 6.57 -7.91 1.25
CA LYS A 47 8.02 -7.88 0.93
C LYS A 47 8.26 -7.48 -0.54
N CYS A 48 7.51 -8.05 -1.48
CA CYS A 48 7.59 -7.71 -2.91
C CYS A 48 7.26 -6.24 -3.16
N MET A 49 6.17 -5.74 -2.56
CA MET A 49 5.77 -4.33 -2.65
C MET A 49 6.90 -3.39 -2.21
N ARG A 50 7.58 -3.70 -1.10
CA ARG A 50 8.70 -2.88 -0.61
C ARG A 50 9.96 -3.00 -1.44
N LYS A 51 10.33 -4.22 -1.84
CA LYS A 51 11.62 -4.47 -2.51
C LYS A 51 11.59 -4.20 -4.01
N ASN A 52 10.52 -4.64 -4.67
CA ASN A 52 10.42 -4.61 -6.13
C ASN A 52 9.63 -3.38 -6.60
N HIS A 53 8.52 -3.07 -5.93
CA HIS A 53 7.69 -1.93 -6.32
C HIS A 53 8.05 -0.61 -5.63
N ALA A 54 8.98 -0.64 -4.68
CA ALA A 54 9.36 0.49 -3.83
C ALA A 54 8.16 1.19 -3.15
N ALA A 55 7.09 0.45 -2.87
CA ALA A 55 5.88 1.00 -2.27
C ALA A 55 6.08 1.22 -0.77
N LEU A 56 6.36 2.46 -0.38
CA LEU A 56 6.64 2.85 1.01
C LEU A 56 5.58 3.79 1.59
N THR A 57 4.88 4.53 0.73
CA THR A 57 3.91 5.56 1.11
C THR A 57 2.48 5.16 0.73
N ILE A 58 1.49 5.83 1.33
CA ILE A 58 0.07 5.65 0.95
C ILE A 58 -0.12 5.96 -0.53
N GLY A 59 0.55 6.98 -1.06
CA GLY A 59 0.53 7.33 -2.48
C GLY A 59 1.02 6.18 -3.36
N ASP A 60 2.13 5.53 -3.00
CA ASP A 60 2.63 4.37 -3.73
C ASP A 60 1.64 3.21 -3.70
N GLY A 61 1.03 2.96 -2.53
CA GLY A 61 0.00 1.94 -2.37
C GLY A 61 -1.23 2.21 -3.23
N LEU A 62 -1.69 3.46 -3.27
CA LEU A 62 -2.82 3.89 -4.09
C LEU A 62 -2.53 3.74 -5.57
N ASN A 63 -1.35 4.18 -6.03
CA ASN A 63 -0.93 4.03 -7.42
C ASN A 63 -0.88 2.54 -7.80
N LEU A 64 -0.34 1.69 -6.93
CA LEU A 64 -0.27 0.25 -7.18
C LEU A 64 -1.66 -0.40 -7.20
N ALA A 65 -2.60 0.06 -6.37
CA ALA A 65 -3.98 -0.42 -6.36
C ALA A 65 -4.83 0.13 -7.51
N GLN A 66 -4.46 1.29 -8.08
CA GLN A 66 -5.24 1.98 -9.12
C GLN A 66 -5.45 1.12 -10.36
N ARG A 67 -4.44 0.31 -10.74
CA ARG A 67 -4.54 -0.60 -11.88
C ARG A 67 -5.66 -1.63 -11.77
N LEU A 68 -6.14 -1.94 -10.56
CA LEU A 68 -7.30 -2.82 -10.38
C LEU A 68 -8.59 -2.24 -10.99
N LYS A 69 -8.61 -0.92 -11.23
CA LYS A 69 -9.70 -0.20 -11.89
C LYS A 69 -9.46 0.00 -13.39
N ASN A 70 -8.29 -0.36 -13.91
CA ASN A 70 -7.98 -0.24 -15.33
C ASN A 70 -8.78 -1.29 -16.11
N PRO A 71 -9.60 -0.90 -17.11
CA PRO A 71 -10.44 -1.84 -17.87
C PRO A 71 -9.62 -2.87 -18.67
N ILE A 72 -8.37 -2.57 -19.01
CA ILE A 72 -7.48 -3.46 -19.76
C ILE A 72 -6.77 -4.45 -18.82
N HIS A 73 -6.80 -4.21 -17.50
CA HIS A 73 -6.14 -5.07 -16.52
C HIS A 73 -6.91 -6.38 -16.30
N ALA A 74 -6.22 -7.50 -16.49
CA ALA A 74 -6.73 -8.83 -16.23
C ALA A 74 -6.39 -9.29 -14.81
N LYS A 75 -7.29 -10.07 -14.19
CA LYS A 75 -7.07 -10.67 -12.85
C LYS A 75 -6.14 -11.90 -12.89
N LEU A 76 -5.01 -11.77 -13.59
CA LEU A 76 -4.06 -12.83 -13.87
C LEU A 76 -2.63 -12.40 -13.55
N ALA A 77 -1.76 -13.35 -13.21
CA ALA A 77 -0.33 -13.07 -12.98
C ALA A 77 0.38 -12.60 -14.27
N SER A 78 -0.08 -13.12 -15.42
CA SER A 78 0.41 -12.84 -16.77
C SER A 78 -0.34 -11.72 -17.48
N CYS A 79 -1.03 -10.83 -16.76
CA CYS A 79 -1.72 -9.69 -17.38
C CYS A 79 -0.76 -8.90 -18.28
N VAL A 80 -1.20 -8.60 -19.51
CA VAL A 80 -0.41 -7.97 -20.57
C VAL A 80 -0.52 -6.44 -20.60
N CYS A 81 -1.06 -5.81 -19.55
CA CYS A 81 -1.03 -4.35 -19.47
C CYS A 81 0.40 -3.87 -19.16
N ASP A 82 0.74 -2.69 -19.67
CA ASP A 82 2.08 -2.09 -19.59
C ASP A 82 2.63 -2.08 -18.16
N GLU A 83 1.79 -1.75 -17.17
CA GLU A 83 2.20 -1.73 -15.77
C GLU A 83 2.57 -3.11 -15.22
N CYS A 84 1.84 -4.16 -15.62
CA CYS A 84 2.12 -5.52 -15.18
C CYS A 84 3.32 -6.12 -15.93
N GLU A 85 3.48 -5.80 -17.20
CA GLU A 85 4.64 -6.19 -18.00
C GLU A 85 5.92 -5.56 -17.44
N ASN A 86 5.94 -4.24 -17.26
CA ASN A 86 7.05 -3.53 -16.63
C ASN A 86 7.38 -4.06 -15.23
N ASP A 87 6.37 -4.37 -14.41
CA ASP A 87 6.61 -4.94 -13.09
C ASP A 87 7.25 -6.33 -13.15
N ARG A 88 6.92 -7.16 -14.16
CA ARG A 88 7.56 -8.47 -14.35
C ARG A 88 8.98 -8.33 -14.88
N GLU A 89 9.17 -7.57 -15.94
CA GLU A 89 10.40 -7.52 -16.70
C GLU A 89 11.47 -6.65 -16.05
N VAL A 90 11.08 -5.47 -15.55
CA VAL A 90 12.01 -4.48 -14.99
C VAL A 90 12.13 -4.63 -13.48
N ARG A 91 11.01 -4.88 -12.79
CA ARG A 91 10.98 -4.95 -11.31
C ARG A 91 11.10 -6.36 -10.74
N GLY A 92 11.10 -7.39 -11.58
CA GLY A 92 11.22 -8.79 -11.15
C GLY A 92 10.03 -9.30 -10.32
N CYS A 93 8.86 -8.65 -10.40
CA CYS A 93 7.65 -9.10 -9.71
C CYS A 93 6.98 -10.24 -10.46
N GLN A 94 6.90 -11.42 -9.84
CA GLN A 94 6.34 -12.62 -10.49
C GLN A 94 4.80 -12.61 -10.64
N ASN A 95 4.10 -11.77 -9.88
CA ASN A 95 2.64 -11.67 -9.98
C ASN A 95 2.21 -10.28 -9.51
N PRO A 96 2.18 -9.30 -10.45
CA PRO A 96 1.83 -7.92 -10.19
C PRO A 96 0.37 -7.75 -9.74
N HIS A 97 -0.56 -8.53 -10.31
CA HIS A 97 -1.97 -8.52 -9.91
C HIS A 97 -2.10 -8.77 -8.39
N ALA A 98 -1.44 -9.81 -7.88
CA ALA A 98 -1.49 -10.12 -6.45
C ALA A 98 -0.76 -9.09 -5.56
N CYS A 99 0.14 -8.28 -6.12
CA CYS A 99 0.73 -7.14 -5.39
C CYS A 99 -0.25 -5.96 -5.34
N ALA A 100 -0.98 -5.70 -6.42
CA ALA A 100 -2.03 -4.68 -6.46
C ALA A 100 -3.20 -5.01 -5.51
N THR A 101 -3.64 -6.28 -5.46
CA THR A 101 -4.67 -6.69 -4.49
C THR A 101 -4.18 -6.62 -3.05
N ALA A 102 -2.92 -7.00 -2.79
CA ALA A 102 -2.31 -6.83 -1.47
C ALA A 102 -2.20 -5.34 -1.08
N ALA A 103 -1.91 -4.45 -2.03
CA ALA A 103 -1.92 -3.00 -1.80
C ALA A 103 -3.31 -2.49 -1.41
N ALA A 104 -4.36 -2.91 -2.14
CA ALA A 104 -5.74 -2.56 -1.81
C ALA A 104 -6.15 -3.10 -0.42
N SER A 105 -5.81 -4.36 -0.10
CA SER A 105 -6.03 -4.95 1.23
C SER A 105 -5.35 -4.13 2.33
N ARG A 106 -4.07 -3.78 2.13
CA ARG A 106 -3.27 -3.00 3.08
C ARG A 106 -3.87 -1.62 3.32
N LEU A 107 -4.30 -0.92 2.27
CA LEU A 107 -4.98 0.38 2.38
C LEU A 107 -6.30 0.25 3.16
N GLY A 108 -7.05 -0.83 2.96
CA GLY A 108 -8.29 -1.12 3.71
C GLY A 108 -8.09 -1.48 5.20
N GLN A 109 -6.84 -1.64 5.64
CA GLN A 109 -6.46 -1.80 7.06
C GLN A 109 -6.06 -0.48 7.72
N ILE A 110 -6.02 0.62 6.97
CA ILE A 110 -5.79 1.96 7.48
C ILE A 110 -7.13 2.66 7.64
N LEU A 111 -7.34 3.36 8.75
CA LEU A 111 -8.59 4.07 9.00
C LEU A 111 -8.86 5.11 7.91
N PRO A 112 -10.12 5.26 7.43
CA PRO A 112 -10.46 6.12 6.31
C PRO A 112 -9.97 7.57 6.42
N LYS A 113 -9.86 8.11 7.64
CA LYS A 113 -9.37 9.48 7.89
C LYS A 113 -7.93 9.74 7.41
N TRP A 114 -7.16 8.68 7.16
CA TRP A 114 -5.77 8.76 6.70
C TRP A 114 -5.61 8.40 5.22
N ILE A 115 -6.69 8.01 4.55
CA ILE A 115 -6.69 7.73 3.12
C ILE A 115 -7.16 9.01 2.39
N PRO A 116 -6.38 9.53 1.43
CA PRO A 116 -6.76 10.66 0.60
C PRO A 116 -8.09 10.47 -0.17
#